data_AF-A0A6P3X9U0-F1
#
_entry.id   AF-A0A6P3X9U0-F1
#
_cell.length_a   1.000
_cell.length_b   1.000
_cell.length_c   1.000
_cell.angle_alpha   90.00
_cell.angle_beta   90.00
_cell.angle_gamma   90.00
#
_symmetry.space_group_name_H-M   'P 1'
#
loop_
_entity.id
_entity.type
_entity.pdbx_description
1 polymer ?
#
loop_
_entity_poly.entity_id
_entity_poly.type
_entity_poly.pdbx_seq_one_letter_code
_entity_poly.pdbx_strand_id
1 'polypeptide(L)'
;MDNPIDDTMNDRESFTVTTYLADKERDIRIIRWLLKSICLWPHSHNVSTVDRVFSKFSRLTCFSLLFIAVLNIGLGTFIEEREDTILMMMNIGPFIGHLMALLKYICLVLHIDDIRNCVDSIELHWNTVRSNKDHEVMLKDAKVGRFMATFIATFMHGAVQSYNISKCFMKNVVDVDNVSVSICELPFPSYNEILDTRFRPVYDVVFVMQIIGSFLVSGVTSVNCGLMATFVMHACGQLKILILWIGDIIHNDNIVDGRTIQEKLGFIVEHHLRVLKHGIKTKKKVFQRIV
;
A
#
# COMPACT_ATOMS: atom_id res chain seq x y z
N MET A 1 -24.95 -43.83 -23.26
CA MET A 1 -24.10 -43.00 -24.14
C MET A 1 -24.33 -41.59 -23.68
N ASP A 2 -23.38 -41.09 -22.89
CA ASP A 2 -23.44 -39.75 -22.27
C ASP A 2 -23.59 -38.68 -23.35
N ASN A 3 -24.39 -37.66 -23.05
CA ASN A 3 -24.79 -36.63 -24.00
C ASN A 3 -23.67 -35.59 -24.12
N PRO A 4 -23.00 -35.44 -25.29
CA PRO A 4 -21.82 -34.56 -25.44
C PRO A 4 -22.12 -33.06 -25.22
N ILE A 5 -23.39 -32.66 -25.18
CA ILE A 5 -23.81 -31.28 -24.85
C ILE A 5 -23.71 -31.01 -23.34
N ASP A 6 -23.91 -32.02 -22.50
CA ASP A 6 -23.84 -31.90 -21.04
C ASP A 6 -22.39 -31.73 -20.57
N ASP A 7 -21.46 -32.50 -21.16
CA ASP A 7 -20.03 -32.39 -20.90
C ASP A 7 -19.46 -31.01 -21.28
N THR A 8 -19.88 -30.46 -22.43
CA THR A 8 -19.40 -29.14 -22.88
C THR A 8 -19.97 -27.96 -22.08
N MET A 9 -21.19 -28.09 -21.53
CA MET A 9 -21.75 -27.12 -20.59
C MET A 9 -21.04 -27.17 -19.24
N ASN A 10 -20.79 -28.38 -18.71
CA ASN A 10 -20.10 -28.61 -17.46
C ASN A 10 -18.64 -28.10 -17.51
N ASP A 11 -17.93 -28.32 -18.63
CA ASP A 11 -16.58 -27.81 -18.85
C ASP A 11 -16.53 -26.27 -18.91
N ARG A 12 -17.53 -25.63 -19.54
CA ARG A 12 -17.61 -24.17 -19.64
C ARG A 12 -17.94 -23.52 -18.30
N GLU A 13 -18.80 -24.14 -17.50
CA GLU A 13 -19.14 -23.68 -16.16
C GLU A 13 -17.94 -23.84 -15.20
N SER A 14 -17.28 -25.01 -15.23
CA SER A 14 -16.04 -25.29 -14.50
C SER A 14 -14.91 -24.30 -14.85
N PHE A 15 -14.71 -24.00 -16.14
CA PHE A 15 -13.72 -23.03 -16.59
C PHE A 15 -14.03 -21.60 -16.09
N THR A 16 -15.30 -21.21 -16.09
CA THR A 16 -15.74 -19.88 -15.64
C THR A 16 -15.55 -19.72 -14.13
N VAL A 17 -15.90 -20.75 -13.35
CA VAL A 17 -15.66 -20.79 -11.89
C VAL A 17 -14.16 -20.73 -11.57
N THR A 18 -13.34 -21.49 -12.31
CA THR A 18 -11.88 -21.51 -12.13
C THR A 18 -11.25 -20.15 -12.42
N THR A 19 -11.66 -19.51 -13.51
CA THR A 19 -11.15 -18.18 -13.91
C THR A 19 -11.53 -17.12 -12.88
N TYR A 20 -12.77 -17.14 -12.42
CA TYR A 20 -13.29 -16.25 -11.40
C TYR A 20 -12.50 -16.35 -10.06
N LEU A 21 -12.22 -17.58 -9.59
CA LEU A 21 -11.41 -17.80 -8.39
C LEU A 21 -9.96 -17.30 -8.57
N ALA A 22 -9.39 -17.47 -9.76
CA ALA A 22 -8.05 -16.99 -10.07
C ALA A 22 -7.96 -15.46 -10.04
N ASP A 23 -8.96 -14.76 -10.57
CA ASP A 23 -9.02 -13.29 -10.57
C ASP A 23 -9.19 -12.72 -9.17
N LYS A 24 -10.07 -13.32 -8.36
CA LYS A 24 -10.24 -13.01 -6.94
C LYS A 24 -8.92 -13.16 -6.17
N GLU A 25 -8.25 -14.32 -6.27
CA GLU A 25 -6.99 -14.55 -5.56
C GLU A 25 -5.90 -13.59 -6.04
N ARG A 26 -5.91 -13.18 -7.31
CA ARG A 26 -4.94 -12.23 -7.85
C ARG A 26 -5.05 -10.85 -7.21
N ASP A 27 -6.25 -10.34 -6.95
CA ASP A 27 -6.45 -9.05 -6.26
C ASP A 27 -5.97 -9.10 -4.82
N ILE A 28 -6.41 -10.12 -4.09
CA ILE A 28 -6.06 -10.27 -2.67
C ILE A 28 -4.54 -10.48 -2.53
N ARG A 29 -3.92 -11.21 -3.47
CA ARG A 29 -2.48 -11.46 -3.48
C ARG A 29 -1.65 -10.18 -3.56
N ILE A 30 -2.06 -9.17 -4.34
CA ILE A 30 -1.31 -7.91 -4.43
C ILE A 30 -1.42 -7.10 -3.14
N ILE A 31 -2.64 -6.97 -2.59
CA ILE A 31 -2.84 -6.31 -1.29
C ILE A 31 -2.02 -7.03 -0.20
N ARG A 32 -1.99 -8.36 -0.25
CA ARG A 32 -1.20 -9.21 0.65
C ARG A 32 0.29 -8.97 0.51
N TRP A 33 0.79 -8.90 -0.71
CA TRP A 33 2.21 -8.67 -0.99
C TRP A 33 2.65 -7.28 -0.51
N LEU A 34 1.85 -6.26 -0.78
CA LEU A 34 2.08 -4.89 -0.31
C LEU A 34 2.09 -4.80 1.23
N LEU A 35 1.11 -5.38 1.91
CA LEU A 35 1.06 -5.34 3.37
C LEU A 35 2.18 -6.18 4.00
N LYS A 36 2.56 -7.32 3.39
CA LYS A 36 3.68 -8.14 3.87
C LYS A 36 5.03 -7.43 3.71
N SER A 37 5.24 -6.65 2.64
CA SER A 37 6.53 -5.98 2.40
C SER A 37 6.89 -4.97 3.50
N ILE A 38 5.90 -4.35 4.16
CA ILE A 38 6.09 -3.43 5.29
C ILE A 38 5.80 -4.06 6.66
N CYS A 39 5.69 -5.39 6.73
CA CYS A 39 5.41 -6.14 7.97
C CYS A 39 4.03 -5.87 8.61
N LEU A 40 3.02 -5.49 7.80
CA LEU A 40 1.66 -5.13 8.27
C LEU A 40 0.57 -6.14 7.90
N TRP A 41 0.89 -7.35 7.41
CA TRP A 41 -0.16 -8.30 7.04
C TRP A 41 -1.06 -8.67 8.24
N PRO A 42 -2.39 -8.40 8.18
CA PRO A 42 -3.30 -8.72 9.25
C PRO A 42 -3.50 -10.25 9.33
N HIS A 43 -2.97 -10.87 10.37
CA HIS A 43 -3.09 -12.31 10.65
C HIS A 43 -4.47 -12.65 11.19
N SER A 44 -5.14 -13.70 10.67
CA SER A 44 -6.54 -14.04 10.98
C SER A 44 -6.78 -14.23 12.48
N HIS A 45 -8.03 -14.23 12.94
CA HIS A 45 -8.28 -14.37 14.38
C HIS A 45 -7.86 -15.75 14.94
N ASN A 46 -7.60 -16.73 14.05
CA ASN A 46 -7.32 -18.13 14.38
C ASN A 46 -5.83 -18.51 14.26
N VAL A 47 -4.91 -17.54 14.20
CA VAL A 47 -3.47 -17.87 14.04
C VAL A 47 -2.86 -18.29 15.38
N SER A 48 -1.81 -19.14 15.30
CA SER A 48 -1.03 -19.57 16.45
C SER A 48 -0.51 -18.37 17.27
N THR A 49 -0.35 -18.56 18.57
CA THR A 49 0.24 -17.55 19.48
C THR A 49 1.62 -17.10 19.00
N VAL A 50 2.39 -18.02 18.40
CA VAL A 50 3.75 -17.76 17.87
C VAL A 50 3.70 -16.76 16.72
N ASP A 51 2.83 -16.96 15.73
CA ASP A 51 2.71 -16.05 14.59
C ASP A 51 2.24 -14.66 15.01
N ARG A 52 1.39 -14.60 16.04
CA ARG A 52 0.92 -13.33 16.61
C ARG A 52 2.05 -12.55 17.27
N VAL A 53 2.91 -13.24 18.03
CA VAL A 53 4.10 -12.64 18.66
C VAL A 53 5.09 -12.20 17.59
N PHE A 54 5.36 -13.03 16.58
CA PHE A 54 6.25 -12.70 15.47
C PHE A 54 5.78 -11.46 14.70
N SER A 55 4.48 -11.36 14.40
CA SER A 55 3.91 -10.16 13.75
C SER A 55 4.03 -8.89 14.61
N LYS A 56 3.89 -9.00 15.94
CA LYS A 56 4.12 -7.85 16.84
C LYS A 56 5.58 -7.44 16.85
N PHE A 57 6.49 -8.40 16.95
CA PHE A 57 7.92 -8.15 16.94
C PHE A 57 8.36 -7.51 15.62
N SER A 58 7.95 -8.08 14.48
CA SER A 58 8.26 -7.57 13.15
C SER A 58 7.77 -6.12 12.94
N ARG A 59 6.59 -5.77 13.45
CA ARG A 59 6.09 -4.37 13.45
C ARG A 59 6.92 -3.45 14.34
N LEU A 60 7.29 -3.91 15.54
CA LEU A 60 8.15 -3.15 16.45
C LEU A 60 9.51 -2.89 15.81
N THR A 61 10.13 -3.91 15.20
CA THR A 61 11.40 -3.77 14.49
C THR A 61 11.31 -2.75 13.35
N CYS A 62 10.26 -2.82 12.52
CA CYS A 62 10.07 -1.88 11.42
C CYS A 62 9.86 -0.44 11.92
N PHE A 63 9.05 -0.25 12.97
CA PHE A 63 8.89 1.05 13.63
C PHE A 63 10.21 1.60 14.18
N SER A 64 10.98 0.77 14.88
CA SER A 64 12.28 1.15 15.43
C SER A 64 13.26 1.56 14.33
N LEU A 65 13.32 0.81 13.22
CA LEU A 65 14.19 1.16 12.09
C LEU A 65 13.79 2.50 11.45
N LEU A 66 12.50 2.75 11.23
CA LEU A 66 12.02 4.03 10.70
C LEU A 66 12.30 5.18 11.67
N PHE A 67 12.09 4.98 12.97
CA PHE A 67 12.36 5.99 13.99
C PHE A 67 13.85 6.33 14.07
N ILE A 68 14.71 5.31 14.06
CA ILE A 68 16.17 5.48 14.03
C ILE A 68 16.61 6.21 12.76
N ALA A 69 16.02 5.91 11.60
CA ALA A 69 16.32 6.61 10.35
C ALA A 69 15.95 8.10 10.42
N VAL A 70 14.74 8.43 10.92
CA VAL A 70 14.30 9.82 11.13
C VAL A 70 15.22 10.55 12.09
N LEU A 71 15.59 9.90 13.21
CA LEU A 71 16.48 10.47 14.21
C LEU A 71 17.87 10.75 13.63
N ASN A 72 18.47 9.80 12.92
CA ASN A 72 19.79 9.98 12.32
C ASN A 72 19.81 11.13 11.31
N ILE A 73 18.81 11.20 10.41
CA ILE A 73 18.72 12.28 9.43
C ILE A 73 18.48 13.62 10.12
N GLY A 74 17.61 13.66 11.13
CA GLY A 74 17.35 14.88 11.89
C GLY A 74 18.60 15.39 12.62
N LEU A 75 19.34 14.50 13.30
CA LEU A 75 20.59 14.86 13.95
C LEU A 75 21.63 15.32 12.93
N GLY A 76 21.77 14.63 11.79
CA GLY A 76 22.66 15.04 10.70
C GLY A 76 22.32 16.44 10.18
N THR A 77 21.08 16.69 9.80
CA THR A 77 20.66 17.97 9.20
C THR A 77 20.68 19.14 10.18
N PHE A 78 20.23 18.96 11.42
CA PHE A 78 20.06 20.08 12.36
C PHE A 78 21.25 20.30 13.30
N ILE A 79 22.12 19.30 13.48
CA ILE A 79 23.31 19.41 14.35
C ILE A 79 24.58 19.51 13.52
N GLU A 80 24.86 18.52 12.67
CA GLU A 80 26.10 18.47 11.88
C GLU A 80 26.15 19.62 10.85
N GLU A 81 25.07 19.80 10.11
CA GLU A 81 25.00 20.80 9.01
C GLU A 81 24.53 22.18 9.50
N ARG A 82 24.46 22.40 10.82
CA ARG A 82 23.91 23.64 11.42
C ARG A 82 24.58 24.91 10.90
N GLU A 83 25.87 24.84 10.58
CA GLU A 83 26.66 25.98 10.13
C GLU A 83 26.48 26.27 8.64
N ASP A 84 26.07 25.28 7.84
CA ASP A 84 25.80 25.42 6.41
C ASP A 84 24.30 25.45 6.13
N THR A 85 23.75 26.67 6.06
CA THR A 85 22.33 26.89 5.83
C THR A 85 21.82 26.40 4.46
N ILE A 86 22.69 26.32 3.45
CA ILE A 86 22.31 25.83 2.10
C ILE A 86 22.14 24.31 2.15
N LEU A 87 23.10 23.62 2.75
CA LEU A 87 23.07 22.16 2.89
C LEU A 87 21.91 21.72 3.80
N MET A 88 21.71 22.42 4.92
CA MET A 88 20.56 22.22 5.80
C MET A 88 19.23 22.35 5.02
N MET A 89 19.07 23.40 4.21
CA MET A 89 17.84 23.62 3.42
C MET A 89 17.61 22.51 2.39
N MET A 90 18.66 21.98 1.77
CA MET A 90 18.58 20.87 0.84
C MET A 90 18.12 19.57 1.53
N ASN A 91 18.55 19.34 2.77
CA ASN A 91 18.27 18.11 3.53
C ASN A 91 16.98 18.14 4.36
N ILE A 92 16.35 19.31 4.54
CA ILE A 92 15.01 19.44 5.14
C ILE A 92 13.96 18.62 4.37
N GLY A 93 14.02 18.59 3.04
CA GLY A 93 13.08 17.84 2.21
C GLY A 93 13.11 16.32 2.52
N PRO A 94 14.29 15.67 2.40
CA PRO A 94 14.49 14.30 2.84
C PRO A 94 14.03 14.04 4.29
N PHE A 95 14.36 14.91 5.24
CA PHE A 95 13.95 14.78 6.64
C PHE A 95 12.41 14.76 6.78
N ILE A 96 11.72 15.73 6.20
CA ILE A 96 10.24 15.78 6.22
C ILE A 96 9.65 14.54 5.55
N GLY A 97 10.24 14.07 4.46
CA GLY A 97 9.82 12.84 3.77
C GLY A 97 9.88 11.61 4.68
N HIS A 98 10.96 11.44 5.43
CA HIS A 98 11.13 10.35 6.40
C HIS A 98 10.15 10.47 7.57
N LEU A 99 9.95 11.68 8.09
CA LEU A 99 8.97 11.94 9.14
C LEU A 99 7.54 11.59 8.68
N MET A 100 7.18 11.99 7.46
CA MET A 100 5.88 11.65 6.87
C MET A 100 5.71 10.14 6.69
N ALA A 101 6.76 9.41 6.31
CA ALA A 101 6.69 7.95 6.22
C ALA A 101 6.50 7.30 7.59
N LEU A 102 7.17 7.79 8.64
CA LEU A 102 6.96 7.32 10.01
C LEU A 102 5.51 7.55 10.46
N LEU A 103 4.96 8.75 10.22
CA LEU A 103 3.56 9.05 10.55
C LEU A 103 2.59 8.15 9.79
N LYS A 104 2.79 7.97 8.47
CA LYS A 104 2.00 7.03 7.66
C LYS A 104 2.08 5.61 8.20
N TYR A 105 3.26 5.16 8.64
CA TYR A 105 3.44 3.84 9.23
C TYR A 105 2.62 3.69 10.53
N ILE A 106 2.70 4.67 11.43
CA ILE A 106 1.91 4.70 12.67
C ILE A 106 0.41 4.63 12.33
N CYS A 107 -0.07 5.45 11.38
CA CYS A 107 -1.46 5.43 10.95
C CYS A 107 -1.88 4.06 10.40
N LEU A 108 -1.07 3.43 9.55
CA LEU A 108 -1.36 2.10 9.02
C LEU A 108 -1.43 1.04 10.13
N VAL A 109 -0.55 1.11 11.13
CA VAL A 109 -0.57 0.20 12.28
C VAL A 109 -1.81 0.40 13.14
N LEU A 110 -2.21 1.65 13.40
CA LEU A 110 -3.42 1.98 14.18
C LEU A 110 -4.70 1.53 13.47
N HIS A 111 -4.72 1.59 12.13
CA HIS A 111 -5.87 1.24 11.30
C HIS A 111 -5.77 -0.17 10.69
N ILE A 112 -4.96 -1.05 11.25
CA ILE A 112 -4.75 -2.39 10.69
C ILE A 112 -6.04 -3.23 10.66
N ASP A 113 -6.91 -3.06 11.66
CA ASP A 113 -8.21 -3.73 11.72
C ASP A 113 -9.17 -3.18 10.65
N ASP A 114 -9.13 -1.88 10.38
CA ASP A 114 -9.89 -1.26 9.29
C ASP A 114 -9.43 -1.75 7.92
N ILE A 115 -8.12 -1.89 7.72
CA ILE A 115 -7.52 -2.45 6.51
C ILE A 115 -7.98 -3.90 6.33
N ARG A 116 -7.94 -4.72 7.39
CA ARG A 116 -8.50 -6.07 7.39
C ARG A 116 -9.97 -6.06 6.96
N ASN A 117 -10.80 -5.26 7.61
CA ASN A 117 -12.23 -5.22 7.31
C ASN A 117 -12.47 -4.82 5.85
N CYS A 118 -11.62 -3.96 5.29
CA CYS A 118 -11.69 -3.61 3.87
C CYS A 118 -11.30 -4.77 2.95
N VAL A 119 -10.26 -5.54 3.29
CA VAL A 119 -9.88 -6.74 2.54
C VAL A 119 -10.98 -7.80 2.59
N ASP A 120 -11.52 -8.07 3.77
CA ASP A 120 -12.62 -9.03 3.97
C ASP A 120 -13.87 -8.58 3.20
N SER A 121 -14.15 -7.28 3.20
CA SER A 121 -15.24 -6.70 2.40
C SER A 121 -15.00 -6.86 0.90
N ILE A 122 -13.77 -6.66 0.41
CA ILE A 122 -13.45 -6.91 -1.01
C ILE A 122 -13.71 -8.38 -1.33
N GLU A 123 -13.24 -9.29 -0.48
CA GLU A 123 -13.45 -10.73 -0.65
C GLU A 123 -14.93 -11.12 -0.72
N LEU A 124 -15.74 -10.56 0.17
CA LEU A 124 -17.19 -10.79 0.20
C LEU A 124 -17.88 -10.22 -1.04
N HIS A 125 -17.49 -9.03 -1.51
CA HIS A 125 -18.04 -8.44 -2.74
C HIS A 125 -17.74 -9.29 -3.97
N TRP A 126 -16.53 -9.87 -4.05
CA TRP A 126 -16.23 -10.85 -5.10
C TRP A 126 -17.27 -11.97 -5.03
N ASN A 127 -17.40 -12.64 -3.88
CA ASN A 127 -18.32 -13.78 -3.72
C ASN A 127 -19.82 -13.45 -3.98
N THR A 128 -20.20 -12.18 -4.04
CA THR A 128 -21.60 -11.73 -4.21
C THR A 128 -21.94 -11.36 -5.66
N VAL A 129 -20.99 -11.47 -6.60
CA VAL A 129 -21.22 -11.20 -8.02
C VAL A 129 -22.32 -12.12 -8.58
N ARG A 130 -23.37 -11.51 -9.15
CA ARG A 130 -24.59 -12.24 -9.60
C ARG A 130 -24.64 -12.49 -11.10
N SER A 131 -23.84 -11.77 -11.89
CA SER A 131 -23.91 -11.78 -13.34
C SER A 131 -22.52 -11.64 -13.98
N ASN A 132 -22.36 -12.15 -15.20
CA ASN A 132 -21.16 -11.97 -16.02
C ASN A 132 -20.87 -10.48 -16.27
N LYS A 133 -21.90 -9.63 -16.38
CA LYS A 133 -21.73 -8.17 -16.53
C LYS A 133 -21.12 -7.54 -15.27
N ASP A 134 -21.57 -7.96 -14.09
CA ASP A 134 -21.04 -7.49 -12.80
C ASP A 134 -19.57 -7.93 -12.64
N HIS A 135 -19.28 -9.17 -13.04
CA HIS A 135 -17.93 -9.72 -13.03
C HIS A 135 -16.96 -8.91 -13.91
N GLU A 136 -17.36 -8.62 -15.16
CA GLU A 136 -16.53 -7.88 -16.11
C GLU A 136 -16.19 -6.46 -15.61
N VAL A 137 -17.17 -5.76 -15.05
CA VAL A 137 -16.98 -4.42 -14.46
C VAL A 137 -16.00 -4.46 -13.31
N MET A 138 -16.19 -5.41 -12.38
CA MET A 138 -15.32 -5.55 -11.21
C MET A 138 -13.90 -5.94 -11.61
N LEU A 139 -13.75 -6.84 -12.59
CA LEU A 139 -12.46 -7.28 -13.12
C LEU A 139 -11.69 -6.14 -13.79
N LYS A 140 -12.38 -5.27 -14.54
CA LYS A 140 -11.78 -4.08 -15.15
C LYS A 140 -11.24 -3.12 -14.11
N ASP A 141 -12.03 -2.80 -13.08
CA ASP A 141 -11.62 -1.86 -12.04
C ASP A 141 -10.53 -2.44 -11.12
N ALA A 142 -10.61 -3.73 -10.79
CA ALA A 142 -9.54 -4.47 -10.14
C ALA A 142 -8.24 -4.42 -10.93
N LYS A 143 -8.28 -4.70 -12.24
CA LYS A 143 -7.10 -4.66 -13.12
C LYS A 143 -6.43 -3.28 -13.11
N VAL A 144 -7.22 -2.20 -13.18
CA VAL A 144 -6.69 -0.83 -13.09
C VAL A 144 -6.09 -0.56 -11.71
N GLY A 145 -6.77 -0.95 -10.62
CA GLY A 145 -6.27 -0.80 -9.26
C GLY A 145 -4.94 -1.54 -9.03
N ARG A 146 -4.82 -2.77 -9.52
CA ARG A 146 -3.59 -3.57 -9.49
C ARG A 146 -2.46 -2.94 -10.28
N PHE A 147 -2.77 -2.45 -11.49
CA PHE A 147 -1.80 -1.77 -12.34
C PHE A 147 -1.26 -0.52 -11.66
N MET A 148 -2.15 0.33 -11.12
CA MET A 148 -1.75 1.53 -10.38
C MET A 148 -0.90 1.19 -9.16
N ALA A 149 -1.31 0.22 -8.34
CA ALA A 149 -0.56 -0.16 -7.15
C ALA A 149 0.85 -0.69 -7.49
N THR A 150 0.95 -1.52 -8.54
CA THR A 150 2.25 -2.03 -9.02
C THR A 150 3.12 -0.90 -9.56
N PHE A 151 2.55 -0.03 -10.40
CA PHE A 151 3.25 1.12 -10.97
C PHE A 151 3.77 2.08 -9.88
N ILE A 152 2.93 2.41 -8.89
CA ILE A 152 3.32 3.25 -7.74
C ILE A 152 4.46 2.60 -6.96
N ALA A 153 4.39 1.29 -6.70
CA ALA A 153 5.45 0.58 -6.00
C ALA A 153 6.77 0.62 -6.78
N THR A 154 6.76 0.26 -8.06
CA THR A 154 7.96 0.23 -8.90
C THR A 154 8.57 1.62 -9.08
N PHE A 155 7.73 2.63 -9.31
CA PHE A 155 8.19 4.00 -9.54
C PHE A 155 8.81 4.61 -8.28
N MET A 156 8.16 4.46 -7.12
CA MET A 156 8.67 5.01 -5.86
C MET A 156 9.96 4.33 -5.41
N HIS A 157 10.02 2.99 -5.43
CA HIS A 157 11.25 2.27 -5.12
C HIS A 157 12.36 2.60 -6.12
N GLY A 158 12.04 2.66 -7.42
CA GLY A 158 13.00 3.01 -8.47
C GLY A 158 13.57 4.42 -8.27
N ALA A 159 12.71 5.41 -8.02
CA ALA A 159 13.14 6.80 -7.81
C ALA A 159 14.06 6.94 -6.60
N VAL A 160 13.65 6.41 -5.43
CA VAL A 160 14.45 6.49 -4.20
C VAL A 160 15.78 5.75 -4.35
N GLN A 161 15.76 4.56 -4.96
CA GLN A 161 17.00 3.79 -5.12
C GLN A 161 17.93 4.39 -6.16
N SER A 162 17.40 5.01 -7.21
CA SER A 162 18.23 5.75 -8.19
C SER A 162 18.91 6.97 -7.56
N TYR A 163 18.26 7.64 -6.61
CA TYR A 163 18.88 8.71 -5.82
C TYR A 163 20.02 8.16 -4.94
N ASN A 164 19.79 7.09 -4.19
CA ASN A 164 20.81 6.45 -3.34
C ASN A 164 22.03 6.00 -4.16
N ILE A 165 21.79 5.38 -5.33
CA ILE A 165 22.84 4.94 -6.24
C ILE A 165 23.60 6.13 -6.83
N SER A 166 22.91 7.21 -7.22
CA SER A 166 23.55 8.43 -7.71
C SER A 166 24.50 9.02 -6.66
N LYS A 167 24.07 9.11 -5.40
CA LYS A 167 24.91 9.58 -4.29
C LYS A 167 26.13 8.67 -4.06
N CYS A 168 25.96 7.35 -4.21
CA CYS A 168 27.06 6.41 -4.19
C CYS A 168 28.09 6.63 -5.31
N PHE A 169 27.69 7.15 -6.48
CA PHE A 169 28.62 7.45 -7.56
C PHE A 169 29.32 8.82 -7.40
N MET A 170 28.74 9.73 -6.63
CA MET A 170 29.39 10.99 -6.27
C MET A 170 30.46 10.71 -5.21
N LYS A 171 31.72 11.01 -5.53
CA LYS A 171 32.85 10.80 -4.63
C LYS A 171 33.26 12.11 -4.00
N ASN A 172 33.38 12.11 -2.67
CA ASN A 172 33.98 13.19 -1.91
C ASN A 172 35.37 12.77 -1.45
N VAL A 173 36.32 13.69 -1.50
CA VAL A 173 37.65 13.48 -0.93
C VAL A 173 37.60 13.92 0.52
N VAL A 174 37.82 12.98 1.43
CA VAL A 174 37.89 13.26 2.86
C VAL A 174 39.32 12.96 3.32
N ASP A 175 39.94 13.95 3.97
CA ASP A 175 41.26 13.78 4.57
C ASP A 175 41.10 13.10 5.93
N VAL A 176 41.65 11.89 6.04
CA VAL A 176 41.72 11.12 7.30
C VAL A 176 43.18 10.89 7.61
N ASP A 177 43.67 11.41 8.74
CA ASP A 177 45.06 11.27 9.20
C ASP A 177 46.12 11.63 8.13
N ASN A 178 45.96 12.78 7.46
CA ASN A 178 46.83 13.27 6.36
C ASN A 178 46.88 12.39 5.10
N VAL A 179 45.96 11.43 4.96
CA VAL A 179 45.75 10.66 3.72
C VAL A 179 44.40 11.04 3.13
N SER A 180 44.42 11.53 1.89
CA SER A 180 43.21 11.85 1.14
C SER A 180 42.55 10.56 0.65
N VAL A 181 41.44 10.18 1.27
CA VAL A 181 40.66 9.00 0.89
C VAL A 181 39.40 9.45 0.18
N SER A 182 39.18 8.94 -1.04
CA SER A 182 37.96 9.20 -1.79
C SER A 182 36.87 8.23 -1.33
N ILE A 183 35.89 8.74 -0.58
CA ILE A 183 34.71 8.00 -0.14
C ILE A 183 33.48 8.46 -0.90
N CYS A 184 32.55 7.53 -1.15
CA CYS A 184 31.29 7.88 -1.79
C CYS A 184 30.45 8.76 -0.86
N GLU A 185 29.61 9.62 -1.40
CA GLU A 185 28.77 10.48 -0.57
C GLU A 185 27.61 9.69 0.04
N LEU A 186 27.35 9.88 1.35
CA LEU A 186 26.19 9.27 1.99
C LEU A 186 24.90 9.84 1.38
N PRO A 187 23.87 9.00 1.16
CA PRO A 187 22.57 9.46 0.68
C PRO A 187 21.93 10.55 1.54
N PHE A 188 22.11 10.47 2.87
CA PHE A 188 21.63 11.46 3.83
C PHE A 188 22.72 11.80 4.83
N PRO A 189 22.66 13.00 5.44
CA PRO A 189 23.60 13.36 6.49
C PRO A 189 23.48 12.42 7.69
N SER A 190 24.63 12.04 8.24
CA SER A 190 24.74 11.25 9.46
C SER A 190 25.51 12.03 10.51
N TYR A 191 25.10 11.91 11.77
CA TYR A 191 25.79 12.56 12.87
C TYR A 191 27.07 11.80 13.23
N ASN A 192 28.23 12.41 12.95
CA ASN A 192 29.53 11.74 12.99
C ASN A 192 30.04 11.45 14.42
N GLU A 193 29.52 12.14 15.44
CA GLU A 193 29.89 11.91 16.85
C GLU A 193 29.39 10.56 17.41
N ILE A 194 28.31 10.00 16.85
CA ILE A 194 27.80 8.67 17.25
C ILE A 194 28.41 7.58 16.38
N LEU A 195 28.55 7.83 15.08
CA LEU A 195 29.11 6.90 14.10
C LEU A 195 30.10 7.67 13.22
N ASP A 196 31.39 7.52 13.51
CA ASP A 196 32.42 8.22 12.77
C ASP A 196 32.57 7.64 11.36
N THR A 197 31.87 8.25 10.41
CA THR A 197 31.84 7.80 9.00
C THR A 197 33.13 8.11 8.24
N ARG A 198 34.12 8.75 8.88
CA ARG A 198 35.48 8.90 8.31
C ARG A 198 36.20 7.55 8.23
N PHE A 199 35.85 6.61 9.10
CA PHE A 199 36.34 5.24 9.03
C PHE A 199 35.51 4.41 8.04
N ARG A 200 36.17 3.90 7.00
CA ARG A 200 35.55 3.09 5.94
C ARG A 200 34.61 1.95 6.41
N PRO A 201 34.95 1.11 7.42
CA PRO A 201 34.03 0.05 7.85
C PRO A 201 32.76 0.58 8.50
N VAL A 202 32.83 1.72 9.20
CA VAL A 202 31.65 2.37 9.80
C VAL A 202 30.79 3.00 8.71
N TYR A 203 31.44 3.66 7.75
CA TYR A 203 30.78 4.19 6.56
C TYR A 203 29.97 3.13 5.82
N ASP A 204 30.56 1.96 5.52
CA ASP A 204 29.90 0.90 4.76
C ASP A 204 28.63 0.41 5.48
N VAL A 205 28.69 0.28 6.82
CA VAL A 205 27.55 -0.10 7.65
C VAL A 205 26.46 0.97 7.63
N VAL A 206 26.82 2.25 7.81
CA VAL A 206 25.86 3.37 7.80
C VAL A 206 25.19 3.49 6.44
N PHE A 207 25.96 3.35 5.35
CA PHE A 207 25.44 3.40 3.99
C PHE A 207 24.40 2.31 3.73
N VAL A 208 24.70 1.06 4.11
CA VAL A 208 23.75 -0.05 3.99
C VAL A 208 22.49 0.20 4.84
N MET A 209 22.65 0.72 6.06
CA MET A 209 21.52 1.08 6.91
C MET A 209 20.65 2.18 6.31
N GLN A 210 21.25 3.21 5.70
CA GLN A 210 20.51 4.28 5.02
C GLN A 210 19.77 3.76 3.77
N ILE A 211 20.35 2.82 3.03
CA ILE A 211 19.66 2.16 1.91
C ILE A 211 18.45 1.36 2.41
N ILE A 212 18.62 0.57 3.47
CA ILE A 212 17.51 -0.21 4.05
C ILE A 212 16.42 0.73 4.59
N GLY A 213 16.80 1.81 5.28
CA GLY A 213 15.88 2.83 5.77
C GLY A 213 15.09 3.50 4.63
N SER A 214 15.79 3.93 3.57
CA SER A 214 15.19 4.45 2.34
C SER A 214 14.18 3.48 1.71
N PHE A 215 14.54 2.20 1.64
CA PHE A 215 13.67 1.17 1.08
C PHE A 215 12.39 0.98 1.91
N LEU A 216 12.50 1.03 3.24
CA LEU A 216 11.33 1.00 4.13
C LEU A 216 10.45 2.24 3.93
N VAL A 217 11.04 3.43 3.85
CA VAL A 217 10.33 4.70 3.64
C VAL A 217 9.57 4.71 2.30
N SER A 218 10.23 4.29 1.21
CA SER A 218 9.57 4.16 -0.09
C SER A 218 8.49 3.10 -0.05
N GLY A 219 8.74 1.97 0.62
CA GLY A 219 7.77 0.88 0.81
C GLY A 219 6.51 1.34 1.53
N VAL A 220 6.63 2.02 2.67
CA VAL A 220 5.47 2.55 3.42
C VAL A 220 4.65 3.50 2.57
N THR A 221 5.31 4.39 1.83
CA THR A 221 4.63 5.33 0.94
C THR A 221 3.91 4.61 -0.20
N SER A 222 4.57 3.63 -0.83
CA SER A 222 3.99 2.81 -1.89
C SER A 222 2.79 2.00 -1.42
N VAL A 223 2.86 1.40 -0.24
CA VAL A 223 1.75 0.64 0.33
C VAL A 223 0.57 1.54 0.64
N ASN A 224 0.80 2.70 1.28
CA ASN A 224 -0.28 3.64 1.58
C ASN A 224 -0.99 4.12 0.30
N CYS A 225 -0.23 4.58 -0.69
CA CYS A 225 -0.79 5.07 -1.96
C CYS A 225 -1.42 3.94 -2.79
N GLY A 226 -0.80 2.75 -2.81
CA GLY A 226 -1.30 1.58 -3.52
C GLY A 226 -2.61 1.06 -2.93
N LEU A 227 -2.71 0.93 -1.61
CA LEU A 227 -3.95 0.57 -0.92
C LEU A 227 -5.04 1.59 -1.20
N MET A 228 -4.72 2.89 -1.14
CA MET A 228 -5.69 3.93 -1.47
C MET A 228 -6.20 3.78 -2.91
N ALA A 229 -5.30 3.64 -3.89
CA ALA A 229 -5.68 3.48 -5.29
C ALA A 229 -6.59 2.25 -5.48
N THR A 230 -6.21 1.09 -4.91
CA THR A 230 -7.03 -0.13 -4.99
C THR A 230 -8.40 0.07 -4.33
N PHE A 231 -8.45 0.72 -3.17
CA PHE A 231 -9.69 0.97 -2.43
C PHE A 231 -10.63 1.96 -3.11
N VAL A 232 -10.09 2.96 -3.79
CA VAL A 232 -10.87 3.90 -4.61
C VAL A 232 -11.39 3.19 -5.84
N MET A 233 -10.55 2.46 -6.57
CA MET A 233 -10.97 1.73 -7.76
C MET A 233 -12.04 0.68 -7.45
N HIS A 234 -11.91 -0.06 -6.35
CA HIS A 234 -12.94 -0.99 -5.88
C HIS A 234 -14.27 -0.28 -5.59
N ALA A 235 -14.23 0.86 -4.88
CA ALA A 235 -15.44 1.63 -4.59
C ALA A 235 -16.10 2.17 -5.87
N CYS A 236 -15.30 2.63 -6.84
CA CYS A 236 -15.80 3.06 -8.14
C CYS A 236 -16.46 1.90 -8.92
N GLY A 237 -15.88 0.69 -8.88
CA GLY A 237 -16.48 -0.48 -9.51
C GLY A 237 -17.80 -0.90 -8.89
N GLN A 238 -17.88 -0.90 -7.56
CA GLN A 238 -19.14 -1.15 -6.86
C GLN A 238 -20.22 -0.12 -7.21
N LEU A 239 -19.84 1.16 -7.36
CA LEU A 239 -20.77 2.20 -7.80
C LEU A 239 -21.26 1.98 -9.24
N LYS A 240 -20.39 1.55 -10.16
CA LYS A 240 -20.79 1.22 -11.54
C LYS A 240 -21.77 0.07 -11.60
N ILE A 241 -21.53 -1.00 -10.82
CA ILE A 241 -22.45 -2.14 -10.71
C ILE A 241 -23.82 -1.68 -10.20
N LEU A 242 -23.84 -0.85 -9.15
CA LEU A 242 -25.09 -0.29 -8.62
C LEU A 242 -25.87 0.50 -9.68
N ILE A 243 -25.18 1.35 -10.47
CA ILE A 243 -25.82 2.11 -11.55
C ILE A 243 -26.38 1.18 -12.62
N LEU A 244 -25.67 0.10 -12.97
CA LEU A 244 -26.16 -0.90 -13.92
C LEU A 244 -27.43 -1.60 -13.43
N TRP A 245 -27.49 -1.98 -12.15
CA TRP A 245 -28.69 -2.59 -11.56
C TRP A 245 -29.88 -1.63 -11.55
N ILE A 246 -29.65 -0.36 -11.23
CA ILE A 246 -30.70 0.68 -11.32
C ILE A 246 -31.24 0.78 -12.75
N GLY A 247 -30.35 0.83 -13.74
CA GLY A 247 -30.73 0.90 -15.15
C GLY A 247 -31.52 -0.32 -15.63
N ASP A 248 -31.10 -1.53 -15.23
CA ASP A 248 -31.78 -2.78 -15.59
C ASP A 248 -33.18 -2.87 -14.97
N ILE A 249 -33.32 -2.45 -13.70
CA ILE A 249 -34.62 -2.38 -13.02
C ILE A 249 -35.58 -1.42 -13.73
N ILE A 250 -35.10 -0.25 -14.17
CA ILE A 250 -35.95 0.73 -14.89
C ILE A 250 -36.35 0.22 -16.28
N HIS A 251 -35.49 -0.56 -16.94
CA HIS A 251 -35.72 -1.03 -18.31
C HIS A 251 -36.56 -2.31 -18.40
N ASN A 252 -36.47 -3.22 -17.43
CA ASN A 252 -37.25 -4.47 -17.39
C ASN A 252 -38.70 -4.28 -16.90
N ASP A 253 -39.11 -3.05 -16.57
CA ASP A 253 -40.33 -2.78 -15.84
C ASP A 253 -41.53 -2.46 -16.73
N ASN A 254 -41.97 -3.44 -17.52
CA ASN A 254 -43.31 -3.39 -18.09
C ASN A 254 -44.41 -3.86 -17.11
N ILE A 255 -44.11 -4.25 -15.84
CA ILE A 255 -45.07 -5.02 -15.00
C ILE A 255 -45.13 -4.67 -13.48
N VAL A 256 -44.25 -3.87 -12.86
CA VAL A 256 -44.27 -3.67 -11.38
C VAL A 256 -44.61 -2.23 -10.98
N ASP A 257 -45.39 -2.06 -9.91
CA ASP A 257 -45.79 -0.75 -9.36
C ASP A 257 -44.55 0.08 -8.96
N GLY A 258 -44.40 1.26 -9.56
CA GLY A 258 -43.20 2.11 -9.43
C GLY A 258 -42.86 2.52 -7.99
N ARG A 259 -43.84 2.46 -7.06
CA ARG A 259 -43.62 2.68 -5.63
C ARG A 259 -42.80 1.57 -4.96
N THR A 260 -43.06 0.31 -5.30
CA THR A 260 -42.36 -0.85 -4.71
C THR A 260 -40.92 -0.93 -5.20
N ILE A 261 -40.67 -0.48 -6.43
CA ILE A 261 -39.31 -0.35 -6.99
C ILE A 261 -38.55 0.78 -6.31
N GLN A 262 -39.15 1.95 -6.12
CA GLN A 262 -38.50 3.05 -5.41
C GLN A 262 -38.14 2.69 -3.96
N GLU A 263 -38.98 1.93 -3.26
CA GLU A 263 -38.69 1.47 -1.91
C GLU A 263 -37.55 0.43 -1.87
N LYS A 264 -37.54 -0.55 -2.78
CA LYS A 264 -36.45 -1.54 -2.87
C LYS A 264 -35.14 -0.90 -3.33
N LEU A 265 -35.19 0.03 -4.28
CA LEU A 265 -34.05 0.77 -4.78
C LEU A 265 -33.49 1.71 -3.72
N GLY A 266 -34.37 2.44 -3.02
CA GLY A 266 -34.03 3.26 -1.87
C GLY A 266 -33.36 2.41 -0.79
N PHE A 267 -33.90 1.23 -0.46
CA PHE A 267 -33.29 0.32 0.51
C PHE A 267 -31.92 -0.19 0.05
N ILE A 268 -31.74 -0.61 -1.20
CA ILE A 268 -30.46 -1.11 -1.74
C ILE A 268 -29.41 0.00 -1.80
N VAL A 269 -29.79 1.18 -2.31
CA VAL A 269 -28.91 2.36 -2.39
C VAL A 269 -28.56 2.84 -0.99
N GLU A 270 -29.50 2.91 -0.06
CA GLU A 270 -29.28 3.29 1.34
C GLU A 270 -28.43 2.24 2.08
N HIS A 271 -28.60 0.95 1.80
CA HIS A 271 -27.81 -0.13 2.39
C HIS A 271 -26.38 -0.14 1.82
N HIS A 272 -26.21 -0.05 0.50
CA HIS A 272 -24.89 0.09 -0.13
C HIS A 272 -24.22 1.41 0.25
N LEU A 273 -24.96 2.52 0.33
CA LEU A 273 -24.45 3.77 0.87
C LEU A 273 -24.16 3.66 2.35
N ARG A 274 -24.83 2.83 3.15
CA ARG A 274 -24.45 2.59 4.54
C ARG A 274 -23.21 1.72 4.66
N VAL A 275 -23.05 0.69 3.84
CA VAL A 275 -21.86 -0.16 3.81
C VAL A 275 -20.67 0.63 3.27
N LEU A 276 -20.87 1.35 2.16
CA LEU A 276 -19.92 2.31 1.62
C LEU A 276 -19.68 3.45 2.59
N LYS A 277 -20.66 3.99 3.33
CA LYS A 277 -20.43 5.07 4.32
C LYS A 277 -19.78 4.55 5.59
N HIS A 278 -19.93 3.30 5.99
CA HIS A 278 -19.08 2.72 7.03
C HIS A 278 -17.66 2.56 6.50
N GLY A 279 -17.47 2.00 5.30
CA GLY A 279 -16.16 1.93 4.64
C GLY A 279 -15.54 3.30 4.32
N ILE A 280 -16.34 4.31 3.97
CA ILE A 280 -15.95 5.66 3.55
C ILE A 280 -15.84 6.59 4.76
N LYS A 281 -16.58 6.41 5.85
CA LYS A 281 -16.40 7.17 7.09
C LYS A 281 -15.15 6.68 7.83
N THR A 282 -14.82 5.38 7.70
CA THR A 282 -13.50 4.84 8.04
C THR A 282 -12.43 5.37 7.08
N LYS A 283 -12.60 5.26 5.75
CA LYS A 283 -11.64 5.80 4.77
C LYS A 283 -11.46 7.33 4.88
N LYS A 284 -12.49 8.13 5.16
CA LYS A 284 -12.43 9.60 5.28
C LYS A 284 -11.81 10.04 6.61
N LYS A 285 -12.02 9.32 7.71
CA LYS A 285 -11.28 9.52 8.97
C LYS A 285 -9.80 9.17 8.82
N VAL A 286 -9.49 8.14 8.05
CA VAL A 286 -8.14 7.74 7.67
C VAL A 286 -7.52 8.77 6.70
N PHE A 287 -8.28 9.25 5.71
CA PHE A 287 -7.78 10.17 4.66
C PHE A 287 -7.58 11.61 5.14
N GLN A 288 -8.44 12.14 6.02
CA GLN A 288 -8.26 13.48 6.62
C GLN A 288 -7.18 13.54 7.71
N ARG A 289 -6.61 12.41 8.11
CA ARG A 289 -5.48 12.34 9.07
C ARG A 289 -4.17 11.86 8.44
N ILE A 290 -4.20 11.39 7.19
CA ILE A 290 -3.02 10.90 6.44
C ILE A 290 -2.49 11.96 5.46
N VAL A 291 -3.33 12.93 5.06
CA VAL A 291 -2.94 14.16 4.33
C VAL A 291 -2.90 15.31 5.31
#